data_AF-A0A662PWS8-F1
#
_entry.id   AF-A0A662PWS8-F1
#
_cell.length_a   1.000
_cell.length_b   1.000
_cell.length_c   1.000
_cell.angle_alpha   90.00
_cell.angle_beta   90.00
_cell.angle_gamma   90.00
#
_symmetry.space_group_name_H-M   'P 1'
#
loop_
_entity.id
_entity.type
_entity.pdbx_description
1 polymer ?
#
loop_
_entity_poly.entity_id
_entity_poly.type
_entity_poly.pdbx_seq_one_letter_code
_entity_poly.pdbx_strand_id
1 'polypeptide(L)'
;MGRRGRVEGDQMNRVAVRGLKALRGSNLLQGVGQERILPLAFIVLAAASICIGVLGGFWEIKLGWSGYDEVDGTHYNYLLFTGSFSRQIIVNDGRFLVLYYDVVVDRGSLTISVVKVPGQTLWSQRFDENSSGSIRIALDGRGVYSIVVRGRGARGGFDLRWEVS
;
A
#
# COMPACT_ATOMS: atom_id res chain seq x y z
N MET A 1 -55.81 58.71 -34.78
CA MET A 1 -55.07 59.12 -36.00
C MET A 1 -53.62 58.71 -35.83
N GLY A 2 -52.86 58.14 -36.75
CA GLY A 2 -53.03 57.89 -38.18
C GLY A 2 -51.63 57.84 -38.82
N ARG A 3 -51.37 56.79 -39.62
CA ARG A 3 -50.34 56.63 -40.68
C ARG A 3 -48.86 56.50 -40.26
N ARG A 4 -48.15 55.40 -40.60
CA ARG A 4 -47.67 54.83 -41.90
C ARG A 4 -46.33 55.43 -42.36
N GLY A 5 -45.39 54.54 -42.68
CA GLY A 5 -44.21 54.78 -43.53
C GLY A 5 -42.90 54.42 -42.81
N ARG A 6 -42.35 53.21 -42.94
CA ARG A 6 -41.67 52.55 -44.09
C ARG A 6 -40.31 53.21 -44.41
N VAL A 7 -39.22 52.59 -43.95
CA VAL A 7 -38.23 51.75 -44.71
C VAL A 7 -37.61 52.55 -45.87
N GLU A 8 -36.32 52.86 -45.91
CA GLU A 8 -35.16 52.10 -46.45
C GLU A 8 -34.24 53.20 -47.03
N GLY A 9 -32.92 53.14 -47.20
CA GLY A 9 -31.89 52.13 -47.11
C GLY A 9 -30.57 52.91 -47.09
N ASP A 10 -29.48 52.31 -46.64
CA ASP A 10 -28.51 51.65 -47.51
C ASP A 10 -27.20 52.43 -47.44
N GLN A 11 -26.31 52.02 -46.55
CA GLN A 11 -24.89 51.90 -46.86
C GLN A 11 -24.11 51.30 -45.69
N MET A 12 -23.13 50.47 -46.05
CA MET A 12 -22.02 49.99 -45.22
C MET A 12 -22.22 48.66 -44.47
N ASN A 13 -22.65 47.69 -45.26
CA ASN A 13 -21.99 46.39 -45.41
C ASN A 13 -20.44 46.48 -45.33
N ARG A 14 -19.80 46.04 -44.22
CA ARG A 14 -18.43 45.48 -44.21
C ARG A 14 -17.92 44.83 -42.90
N VAL A 15 -18.75 44.13 -42.11
CA VAL A 15 -18.21 43.31 -41.00
C VAL A 15 -18.86 41.91 -40.86
N ALA A 16 -19.95 41.63 -41.58
CA ALA A 16 -20.73 40.41 -41.41
C ALA A 16 -20.23 39.16 -42.18
N VAL A 17 -18.97 39.11 -42.63
CA VAL A 17 -18.44 37.94 -43.37
C VAL A 17 -17.00 37.64 -42.94
N ARG A 18 -16.81 37.10 -41.73
CA ARG A 18 -15.58 36.33 -41.39
C ARG A 18 -15.62 35.50 -40.10
N GLY A 19 -16.64 35.61 -39.25
CA GLY A 19 -16.67 34.85 -37.98
C GLY A 19 -17.52 33.58 -37.96
N LEU A 20 -18.34 33.32 -38.99
CA LEU A 20 -19.36 32.27 -38.96
C LEU A 20 -19.08 31.18 -40.00
N LYS A 21 -17.86 30.63 -39.99
CA LYS A 21 -17.44 29.45 -40.77
C LYS A 21 -16.33 28.69 -40.04
N ALA A 22 -16.64 28.18 -38.86
CA ALA A 22 -15.89 27.12 -38.17
C ALA A 22 -16.81 26.52 -37.10
N LEU A 23 -18.04 26.13 -37.43
CA LEU A 23 -18.38 24.75 -37.76
C LEU A 23 -17.22 23.74 -37.64
N ARG A 24 -17.54 22.68 -36.88
CA ARG A 24 -17.12 21.30 -37.11
C ARG A 24 -15.87 20.88 -36.35
N GLY A 25 -16.06 19.88 -35.50
CA GLY A 25 -15.11 19.43 -34.51
C GLY A 25 -13.81 18.84 -35.05
N SER A 26 -12.92 18.58 -34.09
CA SER A 26 -11.81 17.65 -34.20
C SER A 26 -11.35 17.41 -32.77
N ASN A 27 -11.71 16.25 -32.21
CA ASN A 27 -10.80 15.13 -32.10
C ASN A 27 -9.48 15.56 -31.46
N LEU A 28 -9.52 15.86 -30.15
CA LEU A 28 -8.34 15.92 -29.29
C LEU A 28 -7.80 14.50 -28.97
N LEU A 29 -7.95 13.57 -29.91
CA LEU A 29 -7.48 12.19 -29.93
C LEU A 29 -7.02 11.84 -31.35
N GLN A 30 -6.28 12.74 -32.02
CA GLN A 30 -5.64 12.43 -33.29
C GLN A 30 -4.17 12.82 -33.21
N GLY A 31 -3.31 11.81 -33.06
CA GLY A 31 -1.86 11.99 -33.06
C GLY A 31 -1.04 10.77 -32.63
N VAL A 32 -1.65 9.72 -32.07
CA VAL A 32 -0.94 8.46 -31.79
C VAL A 32 -1.60 7.36 -32.60
N GLY A 33 -1.01 7.04 -33.75
CA GLY A 33 -1.42 5.86 -34.53
C GLY A 33 -1.39 4.61 -33.66
N GLN A 34 -2.32 3.69 -33.90
CA GLN A 34 -2.53 2.46 -33.12
C GLN A 34 -1.24 1.63 -32.93
N GLU A 35 -0.30 1.75 -33.87
CA GLU A 35 1.02 1.10 -33.86
C GLU A 35 1.97 1.62 -32.76
N ARG A 36 1.76 2.85 -32.27
CA ARG A 36 2.56 3.45 -31.18
C ARG A 36 1.91 3.30 -29.81
N ILE A 37 0.63 2.92 -29.75
CA ILE A 37 -0.10 2.73 -28.49
C ILE A 37 0.40 1.48 -27.75
N LEU A 38 0.66 0.38 -28.47
CA LEU A 38 1.21 -0.85 -27.91
C LEU A 38 2.57 -0.66 -27.21
N PRO A 39 3.62 -0.13 -27.87
CA PRO A 39 4.92 0.05 -27.22
C PRO A 39 4.87 1.09 -26.09
N LEU A 40 4.05 2.15 -26.22
CA LEU A 40 3.86 3.12 -25.14
C LEU A 40 3.17 2.50 -23.91
N ALA A 41 2.17 1.64 -24.11
CA ALA A 41 1.53 0.91 -23.03
C ALA A 41 2.53 -0.03 -22.33
N PHE A 42 3.40 -0.72 -23.07
CA PHE A 42 4.48 -1.53 -22.49
C PHE A 42 5.50 -0.70 -21.69
N ILE A 43 5.89 0.48 -22.18
CA ILE A 43 6.81 1.38 -21.46
C ILE A 43 6.16 1.89 -20.17
N VAL A 44 4.88 2.26 -20.21
CA VAL A 44 4.14 2.67 -19.00
C VAL A 44 4.00 1.50 -18.01
N LEU A 45 3.73 0.28 -18.48
CA LEU A 45 3.67 -0.91 -17.62
C LEU A 45 5.04 -1.23 -16.99
N ALA A 46 6.12 -1.14 -17.77
CA ALA A 46 7.49 -1.35 -17.31
C ALA A 46 7.91 -0.28 -16.30
N ALA A 47 7.60 0.99 -16.56
CA ALA A 47 7.85 2.08 -15.62
C ALA A 47 7.05 1.92 -14.32
N ALA A 48 5.77 1.52 -14.40
CA ALA A 48 4.95 1.25 -13.22
C ALA A 48 5.48 0.07 -12.39
N SER A 49 5.95 -0.99 -13.02
CA SER A 49 6.54 -2.15 -12.33
C SER A 49 7.91 -1.84 -11.71
N ILE A 50 8.74 -1.03 -12.36
CA ILE A 50 9.98 -0.49 -11.79
C ILE A 50 9.67 0.41 -10.58
N CYS A 51 8.63 1.26 -10.65
CA CYS A 51 8.21 2.08 -9.50
C CYS A 51 7.75 1.25 -8.30
N ILE A 52 7.09 0.11 -8.52
CA ILE A 52 6.70 -0.80 -7.43
C ILE A 52 7.94 -1.44 -6.78
N GLY A 53 8.94 -1.83 -7.56
CA GLY A 53 10.19 -2.41 -7.03
C GLY A 53 11.10 -1.39 -6.32
N VAL A 54 11.19 -0.16 -6.84
CA VAL A 54 12.10 0.88 -6.34
C VAL A 54 11.51 1.67 -5.17
N LEU A 55 10.20 1.90 -5.13
CA LEU A 55 9.51 2.50 -3.96
C LEU A 55 9.21 1.45 -2.86
N GLY A 56 9.37 0.16 -3.17
CA GLY A 56 9.04 -0.99 -2.33
C GLY A 56 10.14 -1.49 -1.39
N GLY A 57 11.19 -0.71 -1.10
CA GLY A 57 12.04 -0.93 0.07
C GLY A 57 12.68 -2.32 0.20
N PHE A 58 13.32 -2.81 -0.85
CA PHE A 58 14.01 -4.12 -0.92
C PHE A 58 15.31 -4.24 -0.10
N TRP A 59 15.46 -3.50 1.00
CA TRP A 59 16.66 -3.56 1.83
C TRP A 59 16.29 -4.12 3.20
N GLU A 60 16.26 -5.45 3.27
CA GLU A 60 16.27 -6.15 4.54
C GLU A 60 17.68 -6.10 5.14
N ILE A 61 17.79 -5.53 6.34
CA ILE A 61 19.03 -5.41 7.10
C ILE A 61 18.82 -6.16 8.41
N LYS A 62 19.57 -7.24 8.62
CA LYS A 62 19.64 -8.02 9.86
C LYS A 62 21.09 -8.09 10.31
N LEU A 63 21.51 -7.16 11.17
CA LEU A 63 22.87 -7.13 11.74
C LEU A 63 22.84 -7.60 13.19
N GLY A 64 23.80 -8.45 13.55
CA GLY A 64 23.87 -9.04 14.89
C GLY A 64 22.68 -9.96 15.23
N TRP A 65 22.01 -10.49 14.20
CA TRP A 65 20.84 -11.34 14.36
C TRP A 65 21.25 -12.69 14.97
N SER A 66 20.76 -12.96 16.18
CA SER A 66 21.05 -14.19 16.92
C SER A 66 19.83 -14.58 17.75
N GLY A 67 19.57 -15.88 17.85
CA GLY A 67 18.33 -16.37 18.44
C GLY A 67 18.00 -17.79 18.02
N TYR A 68 16.79 -18.22 18.38
CA TYR A 68 16.27 -19.55 18.06
C TYR A 68 14.75 -19.51 17.90
N ASP A 69 14.24 -20.49 17.15
CA ASP A 69 12.82 -20.72 16.97
C ASP A 69 12.40 -21.98 17.72
N GLU A 70 11.23 -21.93 18.34
CA GLU A 70 10.54 -23.06 18.96
C GLU A 70 9.26 -23.36 18.16
N VAL A 71 8.53 -24.39 18.58
CA VAL A 71 7.24 -24.75 17.94
C VAL A 71 6.19 -23.66 18.18
N ASP A 72 6.18 -23.12 19.39
CA ASP A 72 5.23 -22.18 19.97
C ASP A 72 5.88 -20.86 20.42
N GLY A 73 7.12 -20.61 19.98
CA GLY A 73 7.86 -19.41 20.36
C GLY A 73 9.00 -19.06 19.42
N THR A 74 9.55 -17.87 19.61
CA THR A 74 10.75 -17.40 18.92
C THR A 74 11.44 -16.34 19.76
N HIS A 75 12.76 -16.38 19.81
CA HIS A 75 13.58 -15.46 20.58
C HIS A 75 14.70 -14.94 19.70
N TYR A 76 14.79 -13.62 19.53
CA TYR A 76 15.83 -12.98 18.72
C TYR A 76 16.37 -11.69 19.33
N ASN A 77 17.68 -11.51 19.22
CA ASN A 77 18.39 -10.26 19.49
C ASN A 77 19.07 -9.76 18.21
N TYR A 78 19.19 -8.44 18.06
CA TYR A 78 19.78 -7.78 16.91
C TYR A 78 20.40 -6.41 17.23
N LEU A 79 21.51 -6.11 16.56
CA LEU A 79 22.16 -4.79 16.62
C LEU A 79 21.51 -3.79 15.66
N LEU A 80 20.91 -4.26 14.57
CA LEU A 80 20.10 -3.45 13.66
C LEU A 80 19.14 -4.35 12.88
N PHE A 81 17.85 -4.02 12.89
CA PHE A 81 16.81 -4.69 12.13
C PHE A 81 15.94 -3.71 11.34
N THR A 82 15.99 -3.82 10.02
CA THR A 82 15.06 -3.18 9.08
C THR A 82 14.56 -4.25 8.14
N GLY A 83 13.25 -4.50 8.09
CA GLY A 83 12.71 -5.57 7.25
C GLY A 83 11.58 -6.31 7.95
N SER A 84 11.34 -7.55 7.53
CA SER A 84 10.25 -8.37 8.05
C SER A 84 10.76 -9.75 8.46
N PHE A 85 10.25 -10.26 9.56
CA PHE A 85 10.34 -11.64 10.00
C PHE A 85 8.91 -12.17 10.13
N SER A 86 8.66 -13.42 9.80
CA SER A 86 7.31 -13.99 9.87
C SER A 86 7.33 -15.44 10.31
N ARG A 87 6.41 -15.81 11.20
CA ARG A 87 6.17 -17.18 11.61
C ARG A 87 4.74 -17.60 11.30
N GLN A 88 4.59 -18.72 10.62
CA GLN A 88 3.29 -19.29 10.29
C GLN A 88 2.80 -20.23 11.39
N ILE A 89 1.50 -20.19 11.66
CA ILE A 89 0.77 -21.01 12.61
C ILE A 89 -0.41 -21.63 11.87
N ILE A 90 -0.50 -22.96 11.89
CA ILE A 90 -1.62 -23.69 11.31
C ILE A 90 -2.64 -23.93 12.42
N VAL A 91 -3.83 -23.35 12.29
CA VAL A 91 -4.92 -23.49 13.25
C VAL A 91 -5.96 -24.45 12.66
N ASN A 92 -6.04 -25.64 13.24
CA ASN A 92 -7.02 -26.66 12.88
C ASN A 92 -8.29 -26.59 13.74
N ASP A 93 -8.16 -26.09 14.96
CA ASP A 93 -9.21 -25.82 15.91
C ASP A 93 -8.70 -24.74 16.88
N GLY A 94 -9.63 -24.05 17.53
CA GLY A 94 -9.32 -22.91 18.38
C GLY A 94 -10.16 -21.68 18.03
N ARG A 95 -10.50 -20.92 19.06
CA ARG A 95 -11.26 -19.67 18.97
C ARG A 95 -10.39 -18.45 19.21
N PHE A 96 -9.27 -18.63 19.91
CA PHE A 96 -8.37 -17.55 20.27
C PHE A 96 -6.91 -17.93 20.07
N LEU A 97 -6.12 -16.95 19.65
CA LEU A 97 -4.67 -16.96 19.73
C LEU A 97 -4.27 -16.02 20.88
N VAL A 98 -3.54 -16.54 21.85
CA VAL A 98 -2.89 -15.72 22.87
C VAL A 98 -1.45 -15.51 22.45
N LEU A 99 -1.05 -14.25 22.26
CA LEU A 99 0.31 -13.86 21.94
C LEU A 99 0.93 -13.17 23.14
N TYR A 100 1.98 -13.78 23.68
CA TYR A 100 2.87 -13.20 24.68
C TYR A 100 4.04 -12.53 23.96
N TYR A 101 4.40 -11.33 24.40
CA TYR A 101 5.52 -10.59 23.85
C TYR A 101 6.35 -9.96 24.96
N ASP A 102 7.66 -10.02 24.79
CA ASP A 102 8.64 -9.18 25.48
C ASP A 102 9.51 -8.52 24.40
N VAL A 103 9.44 -7.20 24.31
CA VAL A 103 10.03 -6.42 23.23
C VAL A 103 11.03 -5.43 23.82
N VAL A 104 12.25 -5.44 23.30
CA VAL A 104 13.31 -4.50 23.62
C VAL A 104 13.59 -3.64 22.39
N VAL A 105 13.35 -2.33 22.50
CA VAL A 105 13.60 -1.34 21.45
C VAL A 105 14.42 -0.19 22.03
N ASP A 106 15.74 -0.26 21.82
CA ASP A 106 16.65 0.80 22.24
C ASP A 106 16.62 2.02 21.29
N ARG A 107 16.32 1.76 20.01
CA ARG A 107 16.21 2.78 18.96
C ARG A 107 15.35 2.25 17.82
N GLY A 108 14.71 3.17 17.10
CA GLY A 108 13.94 2.85 15.89
C GLY A 108 12.55 2.40 16.30
N SER A 109 12.05 1.35 15.64
CA SER A 109 10.76 0.80 16.03
C SER A 109 10.56 -0.63 15.54
N LEU A 110 9.83 -1.38 16.33
CA LEU A 110 9.34 -2.71 15.98
C LEU A 110 7.82 -2.65 15.80
N THR A 111 7.27 -3.48 14.93
CA THR A 111 5.82 -3.65 14.81
C THR A 111 5.54 -5.14 14.76
N ILE A 112 4.66 -5.61 15.64
CA ILE A 112 4.21 -6.99 15.64
C ILE A 112 2.77 -7.00 15.16
N SER A 113 2.46 -7.90 14.23
CA SER A 113 1.12 -8.05 13.68
C SER A 113 0.75 -9.53 13.62
N VAL A 114 -0.53 -9.83 13.81
CA VAL A 114 -1.11 -11.15 13.53
C VAL A 114 -2.02 -11.02 12.32
N VAL A 115 -1.76 -11.83 11.31
CA VAL A 115 -2.43 -11.77 10.01
C VAL A 115 -2.99 -13.15 9.67
N LYS A 116 -4.28 -13.23 9.34
CA LYS A 116 -4.87 -14.41 8.72
C LYS A 116 -4.53 -14.45 7.24
N VAL A 117 -4.03 -15.58 6.76
CA VAL A 117 -3.67 -15.77 5.36
C VAL A 117 -4.92 -16.21 4.57
N PRO A 118 -5.27 -15.52 3.46
CA PRO A 118 -4.57 -14.37 2.87
C PRO A 118 -4.98 -13.00 3.47
N GLY A 119 -3.99 -12.26 3.95
CA GLY A 119 -3.97 -10.79 4.01
C GLY A 119 -4.80 -10.04 5.06
N GLN A 120 -5.59 -10.69 5.91
CA GLN A 120 -6.42 -9.99 6.90
C GLN A 120 -5.65 -9.79 8.21
N THR A 121 -5.27 -8.56 8.54
CA THR A 121 -4.66 -8.23 9.84
C THR A 121 -5.72 -8.28 10.94
N LEU A 122 -5.54 -9.15 11.92
CA LEU A 122 -6.41 -9.29 13.09
C LEU A 122 -5.98 -8.38 14.24
N TRP A 123 -4.66 -8.16 14.34
CA TRP A 123 -4.06 -7.33 15.36
C TRP A 123 -2.73 -6.76 14.88
N SER A 124 -2.39 -5.56 15.34
CA SER A 124 -1.08 -4.95 15.08
C SER A 124 -0.75 -3.94 16.17
N GLN A 125 0.47 -4.00 16.69
CA GLN A 125 0.98 -3.03 17.64
C GLN A 125 2.39 -2.60 17.26
N ARG A 126 2.64 -1.29 17.36
CA ARG A 126 3.94 -0.66 17.18
C ARG A 126 4.58 -0.42 18.54
N PHE A 127 5.87 -0.68 18.61
CA PHE A 127 6.72 -0.49 19.78
C PHE A 127 7.86 0.46 19.39
N ASP A 128 7.90 1.62 20.04
CA ASP A 128 8.98 2.60 19.92
C ASP A 128 9.92 2.56 21.14
N GLU A 129 9.58 1.77 22.16
CA GLU A 129 10.30 1.55 23.42
C GLU A 129 10.05 0.12 23.93
N ASN A 130 10.69 -0.23 25.05
CA ASN A 130 10.56 -1.55 25.66
C ASN A 130 9.13 -1.80 26.16
N SER A 131 8.60 -3.00 25.92
CA SER A 131 7.25 -3.35 26.35
C SER A 131 7.07 -4.86 26.45
N SER A 132 6.39 -5.30 27.50
CA SER A 132 6.06 -6.70 27.71
C SER A 132 4.56 -6.84 27.99
N GLY A 133 3.94 -7.91 27.51
CA GLY A 133 2.53 -8.17 27.77
C GLY A 133 2.00 -9.38 27.05
N SER A 134 0.67 -9.48 27.05
CA SER A 134 -0.05 -10.52 26.31
C SER A 134 -1.31 -9.93 25.70
N ILE A 135 -1.68 -10.42 24.52
CA ILE A 135 -2.93 -10.08 23.86
C ILE A 135 -3.68 -11.34 23.48
N ARG A 136 -5.00 -11.32 23.66
CA ARG A 136 -5.92 -12.38 23.21
C ARG A 136 -6.62 -11.92 21.94
N ILE A 137 -6.42 -12.66 20.86
CA ILE A 137 -6.90 -12.33 19.52
C ILE A 137 -7.96 -13.36 19.13
N ALA A 138 -9.15 -12.91 18.73
CA ALA A 138 -10.19 -13.79 18.22
C ALA A 138 -9.80 -14.31 16.83
N LEU A 139 -9.99 -15.61 16.59
CA LEU A 139 -9.67 -16.27 15.33
C LEU A 139 -10.94 -16.45 14.49
N ASP A 140 -10.84 -16.09 13.20
CA ASP A 140 -11.93 -16.25 12.23
C ASP A 140 -11.99 -17.69 11.68
N GLY A 141 -11.90 -18.68 12.57
CA GLY A 141 -11.93 -20.10 12.24
C GLY A 141 -10.58 -20.71 11.84
N ARG A 142 -10.63 -21.86 11.16
CA ARG A 142 -9.44 -22.62 10.76
C ARG A 142 -8.68 -21.93 9.64
N GLY A 143 -7.37 -22.17 9.58
CA GLY A 143 -6.54 -21.66 8.49
C GLY A 143 -5.10 -21.40 8.91
N VAL A 144 -4.37 -20.72 8.03
CA VAL A 144 -2.99 -20.30 8.28
C VAL A 144 -3.00 -18.87 8.80
N TYR A 145 -2.36 -18.67 9.94
CA TYR A 145 -2.13 -17.37 10.54
C TYR A 145 -0.63 -17.10 10.53
N SER A 146 -0.24 -15.83 10.50
CA SER A 146 1.15 -15.39 10.48
C SER A 146 1.37 -14.34 11.55
N ILE A 147 2.32 -14.58 12.43
CA ILE A 147 2.90 -13.55 13.29
C ILE A 147 3.99 -12.87 12.47
N VAL A 148 3.84 -11.57 12.22
CA VAL A 148 4.77 -10.78 11.42
C VAL A 148 5.43 -9.75 12.32
N VAL A 149 6.76 -9.76 12.36
CA VAL A 149 7.58 -8.78 13.07
C VAL A 149 8.28 -7.90 12.04
N ARG A 150 8.01 -6.60 12.08
CA ARG A 150 8.60 -5.62 11.16
C ARG A 150 9.49 -4.65 11.91
N GLY A 151 10.77 -4.62 11.55
CA GLY A 151 11.73 -3.64 12.05
C GLY A 151 11.83 -2.44 11.12
N ARG A 152 11.97 -1.24 11.69
CA ARG A 152 12.36 -0.02 10.97
C ARG A 152 13.53 0.63 11.70
N GLY A 153 14.75 0.27 11.32
CA GLY A 153 15.97 0.72 11.98
C GLY A 153 16.03 0.34 13.47
N ALA A 154 15.42 -0.79 13.83
CA ALA A 154 15.24 -1.22 15.21
C ALA A 154 16.57 -1.74 15.80
N ARG A 155 16.82 -1.47 17.08
CA ARG A 155 17.89 -2.09 17.88
C ARG A 155 17.29 -2.73 19.12
N GLY A 156 17.79 -3.89 19.53
CA GLY A 156 17.30 -4.60 20.71
C GLY A 156 16.96 -6.05 20.37
N GLY A 157 15.74 -6.48 20.71
CA GLY A 157 15.33 -7.87 20.55
C GLY A 157 13.83 -8.06 20.75
N PHE A 158 13.37 -9.27 20.51
CA PHE A 158 12.02 -9.69 20.86
C PHE A 158 12.01 -11.17 21.28
N ASP A 159 11.15 -11.47 22.24
CA ASP A 159 10.73 -12.80 22.64
C ASP A 159 9.22 -12.89 22.42
N LEU A 160 8.79 -13.87 21.62
CA LEU A 160 7.38 -14.09 21.33
C LEU A 160 7.04 -15.53 21.64
N ARG A 161 5.91 -15.73 22.31
CA ARG A 161 5.32 -17.06 22.53
C ARG A 161 3.83 -17.01 22.22
N TRP A 162 3.29 -18.11 21.71
CA TRP A 162 1.88 -18.16 21.31
C TRP A 162 1.21 -19.47 21.64
N GLU A 163 -0.07 -19.37 21.96
CA GLU A 163 -0.93 -20.52 22.28
C GLU A 163 -2.27 -20.39 21.57
N VAL A 164 -2.82 -21.52 21.10
CA VAL A 164 -4.13 -21.59 20.44
C VAL A 164 -5.11 -22.31 21.36
N SER A 165 -6.26 -21.67 21.65
CA SER A 165 -7.30 -22.16 22.59
C SER A 165 -8.70 -22.08 22.01
#